data_AF-B8BCP7-F1
#
_entry.id   AF-B8BCP7-F1
#
_cell.length_a   1.000
_cell.length_b   1.000
_cell.length_c   1.000
_cell.angle_alpha   90.00
_cell.angle_beta   90.00
_cell.angle_gamma   90.00
#
_symmetry.space_group_name_H-M   'P 1'
#
loop_
_entity.id
_entity.type
_entity.pdbx_description
1 polymer ?
#
loop_
_entity_poly.entity_id
_entity_poly.type
_entity_poly.pdbx_seq_one_letter_code
_entity_poly.pdbx_strand_id
1 'polypeptide(L)'
;MRAASACFGFQEQGTMIAAASDVFWNGGAACGKRLAVTCTGATNQGVPQPCTGRSVTVKIVDYCPAGCRGTIDLSQEAFAAIANPDAGKILVEYHEFIHDKLCSFAGSKIKIRMA
;
A
#
# COMPACT_ATOMS: atom_id res chain seq x y z
N MET A 1 -19.67 4.15 9.76
CA MET A 1 -18.93 5.43 9.94
C MET A 1 -17.63 5.35 9.18
N ARG A 2 -17.31 6.33 8.34
CA ARG A 2 -15.98 6.44 7.74
C ARG A 2 -15.02 6.99 8.81
N ALA A 3 -13.94 6.27 9.08
CA ALA A 3 -12.89 6.78 9.95
C ALA A 3 -12.21 7.96 9.26
N ALA A 4 -11.86 9.00 10.04
CA ALA A 4 -11.06 10.10 9.53
C ALA A 4 -9.65 9.59 9.24
N SER A 5 -9.09 9.95 8.08
CA SER A 5 -7.72 9.61 7.72
C SER A 5 -6.74 10.60 8.37
N ALA A 6 -5.55 10.12 8.75
CA ALA A 6 -4.53 10.94 9.37
C ALA A 6 -4.04 12.11 8.49
N CYS A 7 -4.11 11.97 7.16
CA CYS A 7 -3.65 13.02 6.24
C CYS A 7 -4.72 14.04 5.84
N PHE A 8 -5.98 13.61 5.68
CA PHE A 8 -7.03 14.42 5.03
C PHE A 8 -8.35 14.48 5.83
N GLY A 9 -8.36 13.95 7.05
CA GLY A 9 -9.56 13.96 7.91
C GLY A 9 -10.71 13.17 7.26
N PHE A 10 -11.88 13.80 7.14
CA PHE A 10 -13.07 13.16 6.57
C PHE A 10 -13.17 13.28 5.03
N GLN A 11 -12.16 13.86 4.37
CA GLN A 11 -12.19 14.01 2.92
C GLN A 11 -11.96 12.67 2.22
N GLU A 12 -12.85 12.31 1.30
CA GLU A 12 -12.67 11.13 0.46
C GLU A 12 -11.52 11.32 -0.52
N GLN A 13 -10.62 10.33 -0.58
CA GLN A 13 -9.47 10.32 -1.49
C GLN A 13 -9.56 9.18 -2.53
N GLY A 14 -10.76 8.59 -2.69
CA GLY A 14 -11.02 7.43 -3.54
C GLY A 14 -10.70 6.10 -2.85
N THR A 15 -10.72 5.02 -3.64
CA THR A 15 -10.51 3.65 -3.15
C THR A 15 -9.10 3.15 -3.38
N MET A 16 -8.29 3.75 -4.27
CA MET A 16 -6.90 3.36 -4.50
C MET A 16 -5.97 4.05 -3.50
N ILE A 17 -6.10 3.66 -2.24
CA ILE A 17 -5.47 4.33 -1.11
C ILE A 17 -4.66 3.35 -0.25
N ALA A 18 -3.74 3.91 0.53
CA ALA A 18 -2.89 3.16 1.45
C ALA A 18 -2.71 3.87 2.79
N ALA A 19 -2.51 3.09 3.84
CA ALA A 19 -2.05 3.54 5.15
C ALA A 19 -0.56 3.21 5.33
N ALA A 20 0.22 4.19 5.77
CA ALA A 20 1.66 4.03 6.00
C ALA A 20 1.95 3.66 7.46
N SER A 21 2.84 2.69 7.68
CA SER A 21 3.32 2.38 9.03
C SER A 21 4.35 3.38 9.53
N ASP A 22 4.74 3.28 10.81
CA ASP A 22 5.76 4.12 11.44
C ASP A 22 7.03 4.32 10.60
N VAL A 23 7.52 3.25 9.98
CA VAL A 23 8.75 3.29 9.18
C VAL A 23 8.59 4.06 7.85
N PHE A 24 7.36 4.23 7.37
CA PHE A 24 7.04 5.01 6.16
C PHE A 24 6.46 6.40 6.47
N TRP A 25 5.78 6.55 7.60
CA TRP A 25 4.99 7.74 7.94
C TRP A 25 5.82 9.02 7.97
N ASN A 26 7.04 8.93 8.52
CA ASN A 26 8.02 10.02 8.62
C ASN A 26 7.37 11.35 9.09
N GLY A 27 6.63 11.29 10.20
CA GLY A 27 5.96 12.47 10.78
C GLY A 27 4.87 13.10 9.89
N GLY A 28 4.29 12.35 8.95
CA GLY A 28 3.28 12.82 8.02
C GLY A 28 3.83 13.21 6.64
N ALA A 29 5.15 13.15 6.42
CA ALA A 29 5.74 13.38 5.09
C ALA A 29 5.33 12.33 4.04
N ALA A 30 4.77 11.20 4.48
CA ALA A 30 4.16 10.21 3.60
C ALA A 30 2.84 10.68 2.98
N CYS A 31 2.14 11.63 3.61
CA CYS A 31 0.82 12.06 3.18
C CYS A 31 0.81 12.56 1.74
N GLY A 32 -0.11 12.03 0.94
CA GLY A 32 -0.28 12.42 -0.45
C GLY A 32 0.74 11.84 -1.42
N LYS A 33 1.78 11.16 -0.94
CA LYS A 33 2.69 10.42 -1.82
C LYS A 33 1.92 9.37 -2.60
N ARG A 34 2.34 9.17 -3.86
CA ARG A 34 1.81 8.14 -4.73
C ARG A 34 2.85 7.04 -4.90
N LEU A 35 2.40 5.79 -4.83
CA LEU A 35 3.23 4.62 -4.99
C LEU A 35 2.67 3.76 -6.14
N ALA A 36 3.52 3.35 -7.08
CA ALA A 36 3.21 2.24 -7.95
C ALA A 36 3.61 0.95 -7.23
N VAL A 37 2.66 0.04 -7.02
CA VAL A 37 2.84 -1.20 -6.25
C VAL A 37 2.57 -2.39 -7.16
N THR A 38 3.47 -3.36 -7.13
CA THR A 38 3.39 -4.60 -7.93
C THR A 38 3.59 -5.80 -7.02
N CYS A 39 2.69 -6.78 -7.08
CA CYS A 39 2.86 -8.05 -6.37
C CYS A 39 4.01 -8.86 -6.98
N THR A 40 4.93 -9.33 -6.14
CA THR A 40 6.07 -10.14 -6.54
C THR A 40 6.08 -11.54 -5.92
N GLY A 41 5.27 -11.81 -4.89
CA GLY A 41 5.13 -13.15 -4.36
C GLY A 41 4.27 -13.30 -3.11
N ALA A 42 4.14 -14.56 -2.67
CA ALA A 42 3.46 -14.93 -1.44
C ALA A 42 4.32 -14.71 -0.20
N THR A 43 3.66 -14.49 0.94
CA THR A 43 4.29 -14.56 2.27
C THR A 43 3.83 -15.76 3.09
N ASN A 44 2.78 -16.46 2.64
CA ASN A 44 2.06 -17.47 3.41
C ASN A 44 1.90 -18.75 2.57
N GLN A 45 1.76 -19.92 3.22
CA GLN A 45 1.59 -21.20 2.52
C GLN A 45 0.17 -21.45 1.97
N GLY A 46 -0.84 -20.74 2.47
CA GLY A 46 -2.24 -20.93 2.06
C GLY A 46 -2.58 -20.44 0.65
N VAL A 47 -1.82 -19.46 0.13
CA VAL A 47 -2.00 -18.90 -1.22
C VAL A 47 -0.63 -18.80 -1.89
N PRO A 48 -0.16 -19.85 -2.57
CA PRO A 48 1.22 -19.92 -3.09
C PRO A 48 1.46 -18.98 -4.29
N GLN A 49 0.41 -18.61 -5.02
CA GLN A 49 0.47 -17.70 -6.17
C GLN A 49 -0.57 -16.59 -6.03
N PRO A 50 -0.34 -15.58 -5.18
CA PRO A 50 -1.33 -14.56 -4.91
C PRO A 50 -1.38 -13.49 -6.01
N CYS A 51 -0.31 -13.28 -6.78
CA CYS A 51 -0.18 -12.13 -7.67
C CYS A 51 -1.02 -12.25 -8.95
N THR A 52 -1.66 -11.15 -9.36
CA THR A 52 -2.42 -11.07 -10.62
C THR A 52 -1.56 -10.72 -11.84
N GLY A 53 -0.29 -10.35 -11.61
CA GLY A 53 0.60 -9.82 -12.66
C GLY A 53 0.36 -8.36 -13.01
N ARG A 54 -0.50 -7.66 -12.25
CA ARG A 54 -0.81 -6.24 -12.45
C ARG A 54 -0.09 -5.37 -11.42
N SER A 55 -0.03 -4.08 -11.74
CA SER A 55 0.44 -3.02 -10.85
C SER A 55 -0.69 -2.02 -10.61
N VAL A 56 -0.70 -1.41 -9.43
CA VAL A 56 -1.67 -0.37 -9.06
C VAL A 56 -0.94 0.87 -8.57
N THR A 57 -1.49 2.05 -8.85
CA THR A 57 -1.02 3.29 -8.21
C THR A 57 -1.94 3.65 -7.06
N VAL A 58 -1.37 3.79 -5.87
CA VAL A 58 -2.10 4.15 -4.65
C VAL A 58 -1.61 5.47 -4.08
N LYS A 59 -2.48 6.17 -3.36
CA LYS A 59 -2.14 7.37 -2.59
C LYS A 59 -2.07 7.03 -1.10
N ILE A 60 -1.02 7.48 -0.41
CA ILE A 60 -0.97 7.39 1.05
C ILE A 60 -1.88 8.46 1.64
N VAL A 61 -2.88 8.02 2.40
CA VAL A 61 -3.91 8.91 2.97
C VAL A 61 -4.07 8.75 4.47
N ASP A 62 -3.51 7.69 5.05
CA ASP A 62 -3.69 7.37 6.45
C ASP A 62 -2.40 6.87 7.10
N TYR A 63 -2.41 6.85 8.43
CA TYR A 63 -1.34 6.38 9.27
C TYR A 63 -1.78 5.13 10.03
N CYS A 64 -0.96 4.10 9.96
CA CYS A 64 -1.18 2.84 10.64
C CYS A 64 -0.10 2.65 11.72
N PRO A 65 -0.36 2.99 13.00
CA PRO A 65 0.61 2.82 14.08
C PRO A 65 0.93 1.33 14.29
N ALA A 66 1.98 1.00 15.06
CA ALA A 66 2.50 -0.36 15.30
C ALA A 66 1.48 -1.52 15.51
N GLY A 67 0.23 -1.25 15.90
CA GLY A 67 -0.86 -2.24 15.89
C GLY A 67 -1.22 -2.76 14.48
N CYS A 68 -0.81 -2.03 13.45
CA CYS A 68 -0.92 -2.37 12.07
C CYS A 68 0.28 -3.19 11.60
N ARG A 69 0.11 -4.51 11.57
CA ARG A 69 1.17 -5.52 11.36
C ARG A 69 1.74 -5.58 9.92
N GLY A 70 1.80 -4.46 9.20
CA GLY A 70 2.27 -4.34 7.82
C GLY A 70 3.12 -3.08 7.61
N THR A 71 3.99 -3.08 6.61
CA THR A 71 4.81 -1.91 6.26
C THR A 71 3.98 -0.81 5.59
N ILE A 72 3.03 -1.23 4.75
CA ILE A 72 1.98 -0.41 4.14
C ILE A 72 0.72 -1.29 4.07
N ASP A 73 -0.44 -0.69 4.28
CA ASP A 73 -1.72 -1.35 4.14
C ASP A 73 -2.47 -0.78 2.96
N LEU A 74 -2.81 -1.63 2.00
CA LEU A 74 -3.64 -1.22 0.88
C LEU A 74 -5.11 -1.39 1.24
N SER A 75 -5.96 -0.49 0.73
CA SER A 75 -7.40 -0.75 0.69
C SER A 75 -7.69 -2.09 0.02
N GLN A 76 -8.86 -2.66 0.32
CA GLN A 76 -9.30 -3.91 -0.26
C GLN A 76 -9.31 -3.85 -1.80
N GLU A 77 -9.74 -2.74 -2.38
CA GLU A 77 -9.80 -2.55 -3.83
C GLU A 77 -8.41 -2.51 -4.47
N ALA A 78 -7.46 -1.79 -3.85
CA ALA A 78 -6.09 -1.73 -4.35
C ALA A 78 -5.38 -3.07 -4.20
N PHE A 79 -5.60 -3.78 -3.08
CA PHE A 79 -5.03 -5.10 -2.85
C PHE A 79 -5.56 -6.11 -3.89
N ALA A 80 -6.88 -6.17 -4.07
CA ALA A 80 -7.54 -7.07 -5.03
C ALA A 80 -7.10 -6.84 -6.48
N ALA A 81 -6.66 -5.63 -6.83
CA ALA A 81 -6.15 -5.34 -8.16
C ALA A 81 -4.83 -6.07 -8.46
N ILE A 82 -3.96 -6.25 -7.47
CA ILE A 82 -2.61 -6.81 -7.64
C ILE A 82 -2.46 -8.22 -7.08
N ALA A 83 -3.34 -8.65 -6.17
CA ALA A 83 -3.26 -9.97 -5.55
C ALA A 83 -4.61 -10.52 -5.07
N ASN A 84 -4.67 -11.83 -4.85
CA ASN A 84 -5.79 -12.51 -4.21
C ASN A 84 -5.97 -12.02 -2.75
N PRO A 85 -7.11 -11.38 -2.39
CA PRO A 85 -7.40 -10.92 -1.04
C PRO A 85 -7.26 -11.97 0.06
N ASP A 86 -7.51 -13.25 -0.24
CA ASP A 86 -7.39 -14.36 0.71
C ASP A 86 -5.94 -14.57 1.19
N ALA A 87 -4.95 -14.06 0.44
CA ALA A 87 -3.57 -14.07 0.89
C ALA A 87 -3.37 -13.19 2.13
N GLY A 88 -4.09 -12.06 2.22
CA GLY A 88 -4.03 -11.06 3.30
C GLY A 88 -2.69 -10.32 3.45
N LYS A 89 -1.58 -10.94 3.02
CA LYS A 89 -0.21 -10.43 3.04
C LYS A 89 0.53 -10.94 1.80
N ILE A 90 1.31 -10.06 1.19
CA ILE A 90 2.08 -10.35 -0.02
C ILE A 90 3.42 -9.63 0.01
N LEU A 91 4.38 -10.15 -0.76
CA LEU A 91 5.59 -9.43 -1.10
C LEU A 91 5.29 -8.56 -2.31
N VAL A 92 5.69 -7.30 -2.25
CA VAL A 92 5.55 -6.34 -3.34
C VAL A 92 6.86 -5.66 -3.63
N GLU A 93 6.96 -5.15 -4.85
CA GLU A 93 7.91 -4.13 -5.23
C GLU A 93 7.14 -2.83 -5.45
N TYR A 94 7.64 -1.72 -4.90
CA TYR A 94 7.02 -0.41 -5.08
C TYR A 94 8.01 0.65 -5.55
N HIS A 95 7.47 1.66 -6.22
CA HIS A 95 8.18 2.84 -6.67
C HIS A 95 7.40 4.09 -6.25
N GLU A 96 8.09 5.07 -5.66
CA GLU A 96 7.49 6.37 -5.34
C GLU A 96 7.41 7.25 -6.59
N PHE A 97 6.40 8.13 -6.64
CA PHE A 97 6.36 9.22 -7.61
C PHE A 97 6.96 10.48 -6.99
N ILE A 98 7.86 11.15 -7.72
CA ILE A 98 8.42 12.45 -7.37
C ILE A 98 8.06 13.42 -8.51
N HIS A 99 7.32 14.48 -8.22
CA HIS A 99 6.78 15.42 -9.22
C HIS A 99 6.03 14.70 -10.37
N ASP A 100 5.11 13.79 -10.02
CA ASP A 100 4.33 12.95 -10.95
C ASP A 100 5.15 12.06 -11.90
N LYS A 101 6.47 12.01 -11.73
CA LYS A 101 7.34 11.06 -12.42
C LYS A 101 7.60 9.87 -11.51
N LEU A 102 7.43 8.68 -12.07
CA LEU A 102 7.86 7.45 -11.41
C LEU A 102 9.36 7.56 -11.12
N CYS A 103 9.74 7.44 -9.86
CA CYS A 103 11.13 7.51 -9.49
C CYS A 103 11.85 6.26 -10.03
N SER A 104 12.78 6.43 -10.97
CA SER A 104 13.47 5.35 -11.66
C SER A 104 14.57 4.65 -10.83
N PHE A 105 14.60 4.84 -9.51
CA PHE A 105 15.43 3.97 -8.66
C PHE A 105 14.89 2.54 -8.68
N ALA A 106 15.78 1.57 -8.39
CA ALA A 106 15.39 0.18 -8.19
C ALA A 106 14.21 0.10 -7.22
N GLY A 107 13.16 -0.63 -7.60
CA GLY A 107 11.95 -0.74 -6.80
C GLY A 107 12.26 -1.35 -5.45
N SER A 108 11.65 -0.78 -4.40
CA SER A 108 11.86 -1.24 -3.04
C SER A 108 10.95 -2.42 -2.74
N LYS A 109 11.52 -3.52 -2.28
CA LYS A 109 10.77 -4.75 -1.95
C LYS A 109 10.36 -4.75 -0.49
N ILE A 110 9.06 -4.82 -0.24
CA ILE A 110 8.49 -4.82 1.12
C ILE A 110 7.35 -5.83 1.24
N LYS A 111 6.98 -6.15 2.49
CA LYS A 111 5.78 -6.91 2.79
C LYS A 111 4.64 -5.94 3.09
N ILE A 112 3.52 -6.09 2.40
CA ILE A 112 2.31 -5.31 2.65
C ILE A 112 1.16 -6.22 3.06
N ARG A 113 0.10 -5.61 3.56
CA ARG A 113 -1.16 -6.29 3.87
C ARG A 113 -2.35 -5.55 3.27
N MET A 114 -3.48 -6.23 3.28
CA MET A 114 -4.77 -5.58 3.11
C MET A 114 -5.15 -4.89 4.43
N ALA A 115 -5.68 -3.67 4.35
CA ALA A 115 -6.19 -2.87 5.47
C ALA A 115 -7.39 -3.54 6.14
#